data_AF-A0A2D7BUH9-F1
#
_entry.id   AF-A0A2D7BUH9-F1
#
_cell.length_a   1.000
_cell.length_b   1.000
_cell.length_c   1.000
_cell.angle_alpha   90.00
_cell.angle_beta   90.00
_cell.angle_gamma   90.00
#
_symmetry.space_group_name_H-M   'P 1'
#
loop_
_entity.id
_entity.type
_entity.pdbx_description
1 polymer ?
#
loop_
_entity_poly.entity_id
_entity_poly.type
_entity_poly.pdbx_seq_one_letter_code
_entity_poly.pdbx_strand_id
1 'polypeptide(L)'
;MDFFYDKQFRRYIQQFIRLFSNFEIEIDRETETYRTVPARYGDSSRMVSHILKQNSENVINSAPFISCWIQSLDLNPDARKSPYETHKVQVHEKKFNYATNTYDDEIGDSYQIEKHMPVPYDLTMQVDIWTSNTEQKFQLLEQILTLYNPSVNLISSSNPFDWTRLSYVELVGTQWTNRSVPTGVEDTIDITTLTFKSTIHLSVPSKVTKQTLIHTIISKIVTAKDSTEMTTFRSDGDIADAPKSYLATTFKDRAINVTGTTVTLLDQNGKESTDTWANLFKERSGALRTGVSQLKLMDSNIEANANFQVYGTLAAGSETNELTLTVDTSTLPTDTVTAPLAIINPQINFPGDGTLAAASNGQRYLILDTVPNITEWGTFTANVNDIIQYNGSNWTVSFDASATSDVKFTTNTQDSKKYKWNGSDWISAIEGNFFPGFWRVYL
;
A
#
# COMPACT_ATOMS: atom_id res chain seq x y z
N MET A 1 5.01 -17.36 1.75
CA MET A 1 5.87 -16.62 0.80
C MET A 1 5.96 -17.52 -0.41
N ASP A 2 5.18 -17.22 -1.46
CA ASP A 2 4.68 -18.30 -2.33
C ASP A 2 5.50 -18.51 -3.60
N PHE A 3 6.45 -17.62 -3.93
CA PHE A 3 7.51 -17.83 -4.93
C PHE A 3 8.49 -16.64 -4.88
N PHE A 4 9.80 -16.89 -4.93
CA PHE A 4 10.81 -15.82 -4.99
C PHE A 4 11.91 -16.12 -6.03
N TYR A 5 11.90 -15.36 -7.14
CA TYR A 5 12.94 -15.38 -8.17
C TYR A 5 13.26 -13.97 -8.69
N ASP A 6 14.40 -13.44 -8.28
CA ASP A 6 14.86 -12.08 -8.60
C ASP A 6 16.01 -12.06 -9.64
N LYS A 7 16.22 -13.17 -10.37
CA LYS A 7 17.25 -13.28 -11.42
C LYS A 7 18.66 -12.86 -10.97
N GLN A 8 19.01 -12.98 -9.69
CA GLN A 8 20.29 -12.53 -9.12
C GLN A 8 21.48 -13.22 -9.80
N PHE A 9 21.46 -14.54 -9.92
CA PHE A 9 22.46 -15.30 -10.69
C PHE A 9 22.58 -14.82 -12.14
N ARG A 10 21.45 -14.61 -12.81
CA ARG A 10 21.44 -14.15 -14.21
C ARG A 10 22.11 -12.78 -14.36
N ARG A 11 21.92 -11.86 -13.40
CA ARG A 11 22.57 -10.54 -13.44
C ARG A 11 24.09 -10.66 -13.35
N TYR A 12 24.61 -11.44 -12.41
CA TYR A 12 26.05 -11.68 -12.28
C TYR A 12 26.64 -12.33 -13.52
N ILE A 13 26.00 -13.37 -14.06
CA ILE A 13 26.45 -14.07 -15.28
C ILE A 13 26.45 -13.12 -16.49
N GLN A 14 25.41 -12.30 -16.64
CA GLN A 14 25.34 -11.33 -17.74
C GLN A 14 26.44 -10.27 -17.65
N GLN A 15 26.77 -9.80 -16.45
CA GLN A 15 27.87 -8.85 -16.26
C GLN A 15 29.22 -9.49 -16.54
N PHE A 16 29.41 -10.73 -16.11
CA PHE A 16 30.62 -11.50 -16.42
C PHE A 16 30.80 -11.68 -17.93
N ILE A 17 29.75 -12.08 -18.67
CA ILE A 17 29.82 -12.22 -20.13
C ILE A 17 30.11 -10.88 -20.82
N ARG A 18 29.59 -9.77 -20.29
CA ARG A 18 29.87 -8.43 -20.83
C ARG A 18 31.34 -8.03 -20.74
N LEU A 19 32.10 -8.56 -19.78
CA LEU A 19 33.56 -8.36 -19.73
C LEU A 19 34.27 -8.94 -20.94
N PHE A 20 33.70 -9.99 -21.54
CA PHE A 20 34.25 -10.65 -22.73
C PHE A 20 33.59 -10.20 -24.04
N SER A 21 32.77 -9.15 -23.97
CA SER A 21 32.17 -8.56 -25.17
C SER A 21 33.08 -7.49 -25.78
N ASN A 22 32.99 -7.33 -27.10
CA ASN A 22 33.71 -6.30 -27.88
C ASN A 22 35.23 -6.47 -27.98
N PHE A 23 35.76 -7.69 -27.83
CA PHE A 23 37.13 -7.98 -28.26
C PHE A 23 37.18 -8.18 -29.77
N GLU A 24 38.19 -7.62 -30.41
CA GLU A 24 38.35 -7.65 -31.86
C GLU A 24 39.65 -8.33 -32.25
N ILE A 25 39.63 -9.04 -33.37
CA ILE A 25 40.81 -9.63 -33.98
C ILE A 25 41.03 -9.05 -35.36
N GLU A 26 42.29 -8.89 -35.74
CA GLU A 26 42.71 -8.54 -37.08
C GLU A 26 42.68 -9.81 -37.96
N ILE A 27 41.91 -9.76 -39.05
CA ILE A 27 41.83 -10.88 -40.01
C ILE A 27 42.82 -10.69 -41.16
N ASP A 28 43.02 -9.44 -41.57
CA ASP A 28 43.86 -9.10 -42.70
C ASP A 28 44.68 -7.85 -42.38
N ARG A 29 45.99 -7.98 -42.55
CA ARG A 29 46.99 -6.97 -42.24
C ARG A 29 47.16 -5.91 -43.33
N GLU A 30 46.77 -6.22 -44.57
CA GLU A 30 46.85 -5.25 -45.67
C GLU A 30 45.67 -4.29 -45.71
N THR A 31 44.49 -4.77 -45.31
CA THR A 31 43.25 -3.98 -45.28
C THR A 31 42.85 -3.47 -43.90
N GLU A 32 43.60 -3.82 -42.85
CA GLU A 32 43.30 -3.53 -41.44
C GLU A 32 41.84 -3.89 -41.08
N THR A 33 41.37 -5.04 -41.55
CA THR A 33 39.99 -5.47 -41.30
C THR A 33 39.88 -6.18 -39.95
N TYR A 34 39.11 -5.58 -39.05
CA TYR A 34 38.82 -6.11 -37.71
C TYR A 34 37.50 -6.87 -37.66
N ARG A 35 37.45 -7.94 -36.85
CA ARG A 35 36.23 -8.68 -36.55
C ARG A 35 36.05 -8.82 -35.06
N THR A 36 34.88 -8.39 -34.58
CA THR A 36 34.46 -8.60 -33.19
C THR A 36 34.18 -10.08 -32.92
N VAL A 37 34.79 -10.61 -31.88
CA VAL A 37 34.64 -12.00 -31.43
C VAL A 37 33.39 -12.13 -30.56
N PRO A 38 32.44 -13.01 -30.91
CA PRO A 38 31.21 -13.15 -30.14
C PRO A 38 31.45 -13.93 -28.84
N ALA A 39 30.96 -13.41 -27.72
CA ALA A 39 30.88 -14.11 -26.44
C ALA A 39 29.49 -14.74 -26.23
N ARG A 40 29.47 -16.02 -25.85
CA ARG A 40 28.23 -16.80 -25.67
C ARG A 40 28.21 -17.50 -24.31
N TYR A 41 27.03 -17.72 -23.77
CA TYR A 41 26.84 -18.58 -22.60
C TYR A 41 26.54 -20.01 -23.02
N GLY A 42 27.39 -20.95 -22.66
CA GLY A 42 27.21 -22.37 -22.97
C GLY A 42 28.41 -23.21 -22.58
N ASP A 43 28.14 -24.41 -22.06
CA ASP A 43 29.18 -25.41 -21.79
C ASP A 43 29.84 -25.84 -23.12
N SER A 44 31.16 -26.03 -23.06
CA SER A 44 32.01 -26.64 -24.08
C SER A 44 31.36 -27.85 -24.74
N SER A 45 30.78 -28.79 -23.97
CA SER A 45 30.16 -30.03 -24.50
C SER A 45 28.99 -29.75 -25.47
N ARG A 46 28.19 -28.74 -25.16
CA ARG A 46 27.06 -28.28 -25.97
C ARG A 46 27.55 -27.50 -27.19
N MET A 47 28.62 -26.72 -27.05
CA MET A 47 29.23 -26.00 -28.17
C MET A 47 29.88 -26.97 -29.16
N VAL A 48 30.60 -27.98 -28.68
CA VAL A 48 31.14 -29.07 -29.51
C VAL A 48 30.03 -29.80 -30.25
N SER A 49 28.95 -30.16 -29.56
CA SER A 49 27.80 -30.82 -30.19
C SER A 49 27.11 -29.96 -31.24
N HIS A 50 27.13 -28.62 -31.09
CA HIS A 50 26.59 -27.71 -32.08
C HIS A 50 27.49 -27.63 -33.33
N ILE A 51 28.81 -27.55 -33.12
CA ILE A 51 29.81 -27.53 -34.20
C ILE A 51 29.75 -28.85 -34.99
N LEU A 52 29.75 -30.01 -34.32
CA LEU A 52 29.67 -31.32 -34.97
C LEU A 52 28.38 -31.49 -35.79
N LYS A 53 27.25 -30.94 -35.34
CA LYS A 53 25.97 -31.01 -36.06
C LYS A 53 25.91 -30.10 -37.30
N GLN A 54 26.72 -29.05 -37.34
CA GLN A 54 26.83 -28.13 -38.48
C GLN A 54 28.03 -28.42 -39.37
N ASN A 55 28.80 -29.47 -39.07
CA ASN A 55 30.01 -29.85 -39.80
C ASN A 55 29.67 -30.62 -41.10
N SER A 56 29.09 -29.90 -42.06
CA SER A 56 29.08 -30.29 -43.46
C SER A 56 30.36 -29.79 -44.11
N GLU A 57 30.92 -30.55 -45.05
CA GLU A 57 32.18 -30.24 -45.76
C GLU A 57 32.17 -28.84 -46.43
N ASN A 58 30.99 -28.24 -46.61
CA ASN A 58 30.79 -26.94 -47.23
C ASN A 58 30.50 -25.78 -46.25
N VAL A 59 30.56 -26.02 -44.93
CA VAL A 59 30.30 -25.00 -43.90
C VAL A 59 31.62 -24.61 -43.23
N ILE A 60 32.01 -23.34 -43.38
CA ILE A 60 33.20 -22.79 -42.73
C ILE A 60 33.00 -22.86 -41.21
N ASN A 61 34.02 -23.37 -40.51
CA ASN A 61 34.05 -23.51 -39.07
C ASN A 61 33.86 -22.13 -38.38
N SER A 62 32.95 -22.07 -37.40
CA SER A 62 32.49 -20.83 -36.76
C SER A 62 33.49 -20.16 -35.78
N ALA A 63 34.77 -20.52 -35.80
CA ALA A 63 35.81 -19.93 -34.97
C ALA A 63 36.33 -18.58 -35.55
N PRO A 64 36.73 -17.60 -34.71
CA PRO A 64 36.84 -17.67 -33.27
C PRO A 64 35.58 -17.19 -32.54
N PHE A 65 35.37 -17.73 -31.34
CA PHE A 65 34.33 -17.30 -30.40
C PHE A 65 34.76 -17.58 -28.95
N ILE A 66 34.13 -16.90 -28.01
CA ILE A 66 34.35 -17.09 -26.57
C ILE A 66 33.10 -17.75 -25.97
N SER A 67 33.27 -18.84 -25.22
CA SER A 67 32.18 -19.46 -24.46
C SER A 67 32.42 -19.36 -22.96
N CYS A 68 31.45 -18.83 -22.22
CA CYS A 68 31.47 -18.72 -20.77
C CYS A 68 30.46 -19.69 -20.15
N TRP A 69 30.83 -20.38 -19.08
CA TRP A 69 29.93 -21.28 -18.35
C TRP A 69 30.32 -21.41 -16.87
N ILE A 70 29.38 -21.90 -16.05
CA ILE A 70 29.58 -22.07 -14.61
C ILE A 70 30.19 -23.44 -14.33
N GLN A 71 31.35 -23.48 -13.70
CA GLN A 71 31.98 -24.72 -13.26
C GLN A 71 31.47 -25.16 -11.88
N SER A 72 31.54 -24.26 -10.89
CA SER A 72 31.11 -24.56 -9.52
C SER A 72 30.51 -23.34 -8.84
N LEU A 73 29.70 -23.59 -7.82
CA LEU A 73 29.20 -22.60 -6.90
C LEU A 73 29.43 -23.11 -5.49
N ASP A 74 30.35 -22.49 -4.77
CA ASP A 74 30.78 -22.90 -3.45
C ASP A 74 30.44 -21.80 -2.44
N LEU A 75 30.12 -22.20 -1.20
CA LEU A 75 29.87 -21.22 -0.14
C LEU A 75 31.20 -20.60 0.29
N ASN A 76 31.26 -19.28 0.43
CA ASN A 76 32.47 -18.59 0.89
C ASN A 76 32.32 -18.24 2.38
N PRO A 77 32.83 -19.06 3.32
CA PRO A 77 32.72 -18.79 4.75
C PRO A 77 33.53 -17.56 5.18
N ASP A 78 34.63 -17.23 4.50
CA ASP A 78 35.54 -16.16 4.89
C ASP A 78 34.94 -14.77 4.63
N ALA A 79 34.11 -14.66 3.58
CA ALA A 79 33.36 -13.44 3.28
C ALA A 79 32.10 -13.26 4.15
N ARG A 80 31.77 -14.24 5.01
CA ARG A 80 30.54 -14.21 5.82
C ARG A 80 30.69 -13.21 6.96
N LYS A 81 29.68 -12.34 7.08
CA LYS A 81 29.50 -11.46 8.25
C LYS A 81 28.28 -11.94 9.06
N SER A 82 27.85 -11.16 10.04
CA SER A 82 26.72 -11.49 10.95
C SER A 82 25.48 -12.02 10.18
N PRO A 83 25.19 -13.34 10.22
CA PRO A 83 24.17 -13.94 9.35
C PRO A 83 22.73 -13.55 9.69
N TYR A 84 22.48 -13.12 10.93
CA TYR A 84 21.15 -12.76 11.42
C TYR A 84 20.88 -11.25 11.40
N GLU A 85 21.82 -10.46 10.90
CA GLU A 85 21.69 -9.02 10.91
C GLU A 85 20.66 -8.55 9.87
N THR A 86 19.72 -7.73 10.33
CA THR A 86 18.88 -6.90 9.46
C THR A 86 19.27 -5.45 9.64
N HIS A 87 19.48 -4.76 8.53
CA HIS A 87 19.86 -3.36 8.54
C HIS A 87 18.76 -2.50 7.97
N LYS A 88 18.47 -1.43 8.69
CA LYS A 88 17.39 -0.50 8.38
C LYS A 88 18.00 0.81 7.93
N VAL A 89 17.65 1.23 6.72
CA VAL A 89 18.04 2.54 6.18
C VAL A 89 16.78 3.37 6.01
N GLN A 90 16.81 4.58 6.54
CA GLN A 90 15.76 5.57 6.29
C GLN A 90 16.13 6.35 5.04
N VAL A 91 15.16 6.49 4.14
CA VAL A 91 15.27 7.19 2.86
C VAL A 91 14.17 8.23 2.81
N HIS A 92 14.55 9.46 2.51
CA HIS A 92 13.63 10.57 2.32
C HIS A 92 13.61 10.91 0.84
N GLU A 93 12.44 10.93 0.22
CA GLU A 93 12.30 11.46 -1.13
C GLU A 93 12.14 12.98 -1.11
N LYS A 94 12.43 13.63 -2.23
CA LYS A 94 12.03 15.03 -2.42
C LYS A 94 10.54 15.09 -2.69
N LYS A 95 9.88 16.09 -2.12
CA LYS A 95 8.45 16.31 -2.31
C LYS A 95 8.15 16.57 -3.79
N PHE A 96 7.27 15.75 -4.37
CA PHE A 96 6.82 15.94 -5.74
C PHE A 96 5.64 16.90 -5.80
N ASN A 97 5.77 17.95 -6.61
CA ASN A 97 4.71 18.92 -6.84
C ASN A 97 3.93 18.58 -8.11
N TYR A 98 2.71 18.07 -7.95
CA TYR A 98 1.86 17.66 -9.07
C TYR A 98 1.34 18.84 -9.92
N ALA A 99 1.41 20.09 -9.44
CA ALA A 99 0.98 21.25 -10.21
C ALA A 99 2.07 21.72 -11.19
N THR A 100 3.34 21.66 -10.78
CA THR A 100 4.49 22.07 -11.59
C THR A 100 5.22 20.90 -12.25
N ASN A 101 4.90 19.65 -11.86
CA ASN A 101 5.62 18.43 -12.21
C ASN A 101 7.13 18.50 -11.89
N THR A 102 7.49 19.20 -10.81
CA THR A 102 8.87 19.34 -10.35
C THR A 102 9.03 18.78 -8.94
N TYR A 103 10.26 18.40 -8.60
CA TYR A 103 10.63 18.08 -7.22
C TYR A 103 11.03 19.36 -6.49
N ASP A 104 10.35 19.64 -5.38
CA ASP A 104 10.68 20.76 -4.50
C ASP A 104 11.80 20.34 -3.53
N ASP A 105 12.55 21.31 -2.98
CA ASP A 105 13.63 21.06 -2.01
C ASP A 105 13.13 20.77 -0.59
N GLU A 106 11.85 20.41 -0.46
CA GLU A 106 11.23 19.97 0.78
C GLU A 106 11.25 18.43 0.89
N ILE A 107 11.24 17.93 2.13
CA ILE A 107 11.13 16.49 2.41
C ILE A 107 9.73 16.00 2.02
N GLY A 108 9.67 14.98 1.17
CA GLY A 108 8.47 14.27 0.76
C GLY A 108 8.19 13.05 1.65
N ASP A 109 7.75 11.95 1.03
CA ASP A 109 7.54 10.72 1.78
C ASP A 109 8.85 10.15 2.37
N SER A 110 8.74 9.56 3.56
CA SER A 110 9.83 8.83 4.19
C SER A 110 9.57 7.33 4.09
N TYR A 111 10.60 6.60 3.70
CA TYR A 111 10.58 5.15 3.58
C TYR A 111 11.67 4.56 4.46
N GLN A 112 11.37 3.44 5.07
CA GLN A 112 12.34 2.60 5.72
C GLN A 112 12.54 1.34 4.89
N ILE A 113 13.79 1.12 4.49
CA ILE A 113 14.21 -0.07 3.75
C ILE A 113 14.90 -0.99 4.75
N GLU A 114 14.32 -2.16 5.00
CA GLU A 114 14.92 -3.23 5.78
C GLU A 114 15.53 -4.28 4.85
N LYS A 115 16.82 -4.53 5.00
CA LYS A 115 17.59 -5.48 4.18
C LYS A 115 18.19 -6.54 5.08
N HIS A 116 18.18 -7.78 4.59
CA HIS A 116 18.85 -8.88 5.26
C HIS A 116 20.30 -8.98 4.79
N MET A 117 21.18 -9.47 5.67
CA MET A 117 22.56 -9.74 5.31
C MET A 117 22.64 -10.73 4.12
N PRO A 118 23.33 -10.39 3.01
CA PRO A 118 23.49 -11.31 1.90
C PRO A 118 24.42 -12.46 2.28
N VAL A 119 24.15 -13.63 1.71
CA VAL A 119 25.00 -14.82 1.83
C VAL A 119 26.03 -14.81 0.69
N PRO A 120 27.34 -14.81 1.00
CA PRO A 120 28.39 -14.83 -0.01
C PRO A 120 28.63 -16.23 -0.56
N TYR A 121 28.78 -16.31 -1.88
CA TYR A 121 29.18 -17.51 -2.61
C TYR A 121 30.33 -17.20 -3.55
N ASP A 122 31.21 -18.17 -3.74
CA ASP A 122 32.24 -18.15 -4.78
C ASP A 122 31.69 -18.89 -6.00
N LEU A 123 31.50 -18.15 -7.08
CA LEU A 123 31.11 -18.64 -8.39
C LEU A 123 32.37 -18.84 -9.23
N THR A 124 32.69 -20.09 -9.56
CA THR A 124 33.79 -20.42 -10.47
C THR A 124 33.25 -20.46 -11.90
N MET A 125 33.72 -19.54 -12.74
CA MET A 125 33.36 -19.43 -14.15
C MET A 125 34.52 -19.89 -15.01
N GLN A 126 34.23 -20.68 -16.04
CA GLN A 126 35.19 -21.01 -17.07
C GLN A 126 34.89 -20.24 -18.35
N VAL A 127 35.95 -19.75 -18.97
CA VAL A 127 35.93 -19.03 -20.25
C VAL A 127 36.82 -19.78 -21.21
N ASP A 128 36.21 -20.41 -22.21
CA ASP A 128 36.91 -21.11 -23.28
C ASP A 128 36.99 -20.20 -24.50
N ILE A 129 38.21 -19.96 -24.95
CA ILE A 129 38.52 -19.19 -26.15
C ILE A 129 38.81 -20.18 -27.27
N TRP A 130 37.95 -20.20 -28.28
CA TRP A 130 38.04 -21.10 -29.43
C TRP A 130 38.66 -20.35 -30.59
N THR A 131 39.77 -20.85 -31.12
CA THR A 131 40.54 -20.20 -32.20
C THR A 131 40.96 -21.19 -33.26
N SER A 132 40.95 -20.78 -34.53
CA SER A 132 41.44 -21.60 -35.65
C SER A 132 42.94 -21.43 -35.89
N ASN A 133 43.54 -20.33 -35.45
CA ASN A 133 44.96 -20.05 -35.60
C ASN A 133 45.55 -19.51 -34.27
N THR A 134 46.82 -19.84 -34.02
CA THR A 134 47.63 -19.33 -32.92
C THR A 134 47.70 -17.81 -32.90
N GLU A 135 47.74 -17.13 -34.05
CA GLU A 135 47.81 -15.66 -34.09
C GLU A 135 46.55 -15.01 -33.50
N GLN A 136 45.36 -15.54 -33.85
CA GLN A 136 44.09 -15.07 -33.27
C GLN A 136 44.06 -15.29 -31.74
N LYS A 137 44.65 -16.39 -31.28
CA LYS A 137 44.80 -16.69 -29.85
C LYS A 137 45.70 -15.68 -29.14
N PHE A 138 46.84 -15.32 -29.74
CA PHE A 138 47.73 -14.31 -29.17
C PHE A 138 47.06 -12.95 -29.08
N GLN A 139 46.42 -12.48 -30.15
CA GLN A 139 45.72 -11.20 -30.14
C GLN A 139 44.63 -11.13 -29.05
N LEU A 140 43.85 -12.20 -28.88
CA LEU A 140 42.81 -12.25 -27.84
C LEU A 140 43.40 -12.35 -26.43
N LEU A 141 44.44 -13.17 -26.22
CA LEU A 141 45.05 -13.34 -24.90
C LEU A 141 45.77 -12.07 -24.44
N GLU A 142 46.44 -11.33 -25.33
CA GLU A 142 47.08 -10.06 -24.97
C GLU A 142 46.04 -9.01 -24.55
N GLN A 143 44.90 -8.94 -25.24
CA GLN A 143 43.80 -8.03 -24.88
C GLN A 143 43.12 -8.42 -23.55
N ILE A 144 42.93 -9.72 -23.30
CA ILE A 144 42.21 -10.19 -22.12
C ILE A 144 43.11 -10.20 -20.88
N LEU A 145 44.29 -10.80 -20.94
CA LEU A 145 45.13 -11.04 -19.76
C LEU A 145 45.67 -9.74 -19.16
N THR A 146 45.88 -8.70 -19.97
CA THR A 146 46.34 -7.38 -19.47
C THR A 146 45.32 -6.66 -18.60
N LEU A 147 44.04 -7.04 -18.66
CA LEU A 147 42.98 -6.45 -17.83
C LEU A 147 42.97 -7.00 -16.40
N TYR A 148 43.56 -8.17 -16.17
CA TYR A 148 43.51 -8.86 -14.88
C TYR A 148 44.87 -8.83 -14.18
N ASN A 149 44.98 -8.02 -13.13
CA ASN A 149 46.16 -7.97 -12.26
C ASN A 149 45.79 -7.86 -10.77
N PRO A 150 45.49 -8.96 -10.06
CA PRO A 150 44.94 -10.25 -10.50
C PRO A 150 43.39 -10.23 -10.59
N SER A 151 42.74 -9.13 -10.20
CA SER A 151 41.28 -9.02 -10.11
C SER A 151 40.73 -7.72 -10.70
N VAL A 152 39.47 -7.76 -11.14
CA VAL A 152 38.70 -6.60 -11.61
C VAL A 152 37.45 -6.41 -10.74
N ASN A 153 37.14 -5.16 -10.41
CA ASN A 153 35.96 -4.78 -9.64
C ASN A 153 34.77 -4.54 -10.57
N LEU A 154 33.64 -5.17 -10.28
CA LEU A 154 32.40 -5.00 -11.02
C LEU A 154 31.35 -4.31 -10.16
N ILE A 155 30.75 -3.27 -10.73
CA ILE A 155 29.59 -2.60 -10.16
C ILE A 155 28.34 -3.14 -10.84
N SER A 156 27.55 -3.89 -10.09
CA SER A 156 26.41 -4.62 -10.60
C SER A 156 25.11 -3.80 -10.68
N SER A 157 25.03 -2.72 -9.92
CA SER A 157 23.81 -1.92 -9.73
C SER A 157 24.17 -0.45 -9.50
N SER A 158 23.34 0.47 -9.99
CA SER A 158 23.46 1.91 -9.69
C SER A 158 22.78 2.30 -8.37
N ASN A 159 22.01 1.39 -7.76
CA ASN A 159 21.29 1.66 -6.52
C ASN A 159 22.29 1.85 -5.37
N PRO A 160 22.34 3.03 -4.72
CA PRO A 160 23.25 3.28 -3.60
C PRO A 160 22.88 2.46 -2.35
N PHE A 161 21.63 2.00 -2.26
CA PHE A 161 21.14 1.17 -1.16
C PHE A 161 21.32 -0.32 -1.43
N ASP A 162 21.88 -0.73 -2.57
CA ASP A 162 22.17 -2.13 -2.84
C ASP A 162 23.55 -2.51 -2.29
N TRP A 163 23.56 -3.41 -1.31
CA TRP A 163 24.78 -3.92 -0.69
C TRP A 163 25.54 -4.92 -1.56
N THR A 164 24.84 -5.55 -2.50
CA THR A 164 25.41 -6.56 -3.43
C THR A 164 25.98 -5.92 -4.69
N ARG A 165 26.01 -4.58 -4.71
CA ARG A 165 26.45 -3.74 -5.82
C ARG A 165 27.89 -4.01 -6.24
N LEU A 166 28.79 -4.27 -5.29
CA LEU A 166 30.20 -4.50 -5.60
C LEU A 166 30.49 -6.00 -5.61
N SER A 167 31.07 -6.47 -6.70
CA SER A 167 31.55 -7.85 -6.84
C SER A 167 32.95 -7.84 -7.43
N TYR A 168 33.70 -8.91 -7.15
CA TYR A 168 35.09 -9.05 -7.57
C TYR A 168 35.18 -10.25 -8.51
N VAL A 169 36.00 -10.14 -9.55
CA VAL A 169 36.34 -11.22 -10.46
C VAL A 169 37.84 -11.35 -10.51
N GLU A 170 38.35 -12.52 -10.15
CA GLU A 170 39.76 -12.85 -10.13
C GLU A 170 40.07 -13.93 -11.15
N LEU A 171 41.19 -13.79 -11.89
CA LEU A 171 41.71 -14.84 -12.74
C LEU A 171 42.55 -15.81 -11.89
N VAL A 172 42.07 -17.05 -11.72
CA VAL A 172 42.72 -18.07 -10.88
C VAL A 172 43.73 -18.91 -11.66
N GLY A 173 43.45 -19.18 -12.93
CA GLY A 173 44.32 -20.02 -13.73
C GLY A 173 44.01 -19.98 -15.21
N THR A 174 45.04 -20.28 -15.99
CA THR A 174 44.98 -20.31 -17.46
C THR A 174 45.52 -21.65 -17.93
N GLN A 175 44.68 -22.44 -18.61
CA GLN A 175 45.09 -23.64 -19.32
C GLN A 175 45.34 -23.28 -20.78
N TRP A 176 46.59 -23.38 -21.21
CA TRP A 176 47.02 -22.95 -22.55
C TRP A 176 46.29 -23.67 -23.68
N THR A 177 46.20 -25.00 -23.63
CA THR A 177 45.57 -25.79 -24.68
C THR A 177 44.80 -26.95 -24.08
N ASN A 178 43.55 -27.11 -24.50
CA ASN A 178 42.73 -28.28 -24.27
C ASN A 178 42.37 -28.92 -25.62
N ARG A 179 43.25 -29.77 -26.14
CA ARG A 179 43.01 -30.48 -27.43
C ARG A 179 42.11 -31.68 -27.19
N SER A 180 40.81 -31.56 -27.45
CA SER A 180 39.93 -32.73 -27.41
C SER A 180 38.71 -32.65 -28.33
N VAL A 181 38.85 -32.06 -29.52
CA VAL A 181 37.85 -32.27 -30.59
C VAL A 181 38.56 -32.74 -31.86
N PRO A 182 38.62 -34.05 -32.13
CA PRO A 182 39.12 -34.57 -33.39
C PRO A 182 38.09 -34.25 -34.49
N THR A 183 38.33 -33.21 -35.28
CA THR A 183 37.53 -32.87 -36.48
C THR A 183 38.38 -33.05 -37.72
N GLY A 184 38.34 -34.26 -38.32
CA GLY A 184 38.96 -34.50 -39.63
C GLY A 184 40.47 -34.20 -39.68
N VAL A 185 41.08 -34.37 -40.86
CA VAL A 185 42.54 -34.50 -40.98
C VAL A 185 43.27 -33.16 -41.16
N GLU A 186 42.59 -32.03 -41.40
CA GLU A 186 43.30 -30.80 -41.86
C GLU A 186 43.08 -29.50 -41.07
N ASP A 187 42.08 -29.34 -40.19
CA ASP A 187 41.92 -28.10 -39.40
C ASP A 187 41.59 -28.38 -37.92
N THR A 188 42.61 -28.34 -37.06
CA THR A 188 42.44 -28.51 -35.62
C THR A 188 42.12 -27.18 -34.94
N ILE A 189 40.98 -27.11 -34.26
CA ILE A 189 40.64 -25.98 -33.38
C ILE A 189 41.49 -26.05 -32.12
N ASP A 190 42.09 -24.94 -31.72
CA ASP A 190 42.75 -24.80 -30.40
C ASP A 190 41.80 -24.11 -29.42
N ILE A 191 41.80 -24.61 -28.18
CA ILE A 191 40.93 -24.13 -27.09
C ILE A 191 41.83 -23.75 -25.92
N THR A 192 41.75 -22.49 -25.52
CA THR A 192 42.39 -21.99 -24.28
C THR A 192 41.33 -21.76 -23.23
N THR A 193 41.51 -22.32 -22.03
CA THR A 193 40.52 -22.21 -20.94
C THR A 193 41.05 -21.31 -19.84
N LEU A 194 40.31 -20.26 -19.50
CA LEU A 194 40.58 -19.37 -18.39
C LEU A 194 39.59 -19.67 -17.26
N THR A 195 40.10 -19.83 -16.04
CA THR A 195 39.29 -20.07 -14.84
C THR A 195 39.23 -18.81 -14.00
N PHE A 196 38.01 -18.29 -13.83
CA PHE A 196 37.74 -17.11 -13.03
C PHE A 196 36.99 -17.48 -11.76
N LYS A 197 37.32 -16.81 -10.67
CA LYS A 197 36.58 -16.88 -9.41
C LYS A 197 35.89 -15.54 -9.17
N SER A 198 34.57 -15.57 -9.01
CA SER A 198 33.80 -14.38 -8.68
C SER A 198 33.05 -14.55 -7.37
N THR A 199 33.24 -13.63 -6.43
CA THR A 199 32.44 -13.62 -5.20
C THR A 199 31.12 -12.89 -5.46
N ILE A 200 30.02 -13.64 -5.41
CA ILE A 200 28.66 -13.14 -5.58
C ILE A 200 27.90 -13.15 -4.25
N HIS A 201 26.93 -12.26 -4.12
CA HIS A 201 26.14 -12.11 -2.90
C HIS A 201 24.67 -12.40 -3.21
N LEU A 202 24.07 -13.35 -2.50
CA LEU A 202 22.66 -13.69 -2.65
C LEU A 202 21.87 -13.18 -1.45
N SER A 203 20.79 -12.46 -1.70
CA SER A 203 19.95 -11.86 -0.66
C SER A 203 18.47 -12.15 -0.88
N VAL A 204 17.71 -12.15 0.20
CA VAL A 204 16.24 -12.09 0.13
C VAL A 204 15.79 -10.65 -0.17
N PRO A 205 14.58 -10.43 -0.68
CA PRO A 205 14.06 -9.08 -0.95
C PRO A 205 14.13 -8.19 0.28
N SER A 206 14.45 -6.93 0.02
CA SER A 206 14.30 -5.89 1.03
C SER A 206 12.83 -5.58 1.25
N LYS A 207 12.43 -5.43 2.52
CA LYS A 207 11.11 -4.88 2.87
C LYS A 207 11.18 -3.36 2.79
N VAL A 208 10.27 -2.75 2.04
CA VAL A 208 10.12 -1.30 1.99
C VAL A 208 8.83 -0.95 2.72
N THR A 209 8.95 -0.19 3.80
CA THR A 209 7.81 0.27 4.58
C THR A 209 7.77 1.78 4.56
N LYS A 210 6.63 2.36 4.16
CA LYS A 210 6.41 3.80 4.27
C LYS A 210 6.29 4.17 5.76
N GLN A 211 7.08 5.13 6.20
CA GLN A 211 6.96 5.68 7.55
C GLN A 211 5.83 6.71 7.52
N THR A 212 4.76 6.43 8.26
CA THR A 212 3.65 7.36 8.47
C THR A 212 3.70 7.86 9.91
N LEU A 213 3.38 9.13 10.13
CA LEU A 213 3.31 9.71 11.47
C LEU A 213 2.17 9.05 12.26
N ILE A 214 2.33 8.94 13.58
CA ILE A 214 1.26 8.45 14.46
C ILE A 214 0.11 9.46 14.43
N HIS A 215 -1.03 9.07 13.85
CA HIS A 215 -2.13 9.98 13.56
C HIS A 215 -3.01 10.31 14.78
N THR A 216 -3.01 9.46 15.81
CA THR A 216 -3.81 9.67 17.04
C THR A 216 -3.22 8.90 18.20
N ILE A 217 -3.16 9.52 19.37
CA ILE A 217 -2.90 8.84 20.64
C ILE A 217 -4.23 8.77 21.38
N ILE A 218 -4.73 7.56 21.61
CA ILE A 218 -5.92 7.34 22.43
C ILE A 218 -5.44 7.08 23.85
N SER A 219 -5.47 8.11 24.69
CA SER A 219 -5.17 7.97 26.11
C SER A 219 -6.44 7.63 26.88
N LYS A 220 -6.46 6.47 27.54
CA LYS A 220 -7.54 6.03 28.44
C LYS A 220 -7.30 6.65 29.81
N ILE A 221 -8.19 7.53 30.28
CA ILE A 221 -8.20 8.02 31.65
C ILE A 221 -9.32 7.30 32.38
N VAL A 222 -8.97 6.58 33.45
CA VAL A 222 -9.92 5.90 34.33
C VAL A 222 -9.92 6.63 35.66
N THR A 223 -11.07 7.16 36.07
CA THR A 223 -11.22 7.80 37.38
C THR A 223 -11.58 6.75 38.42
N ALA A 224 -10.68 6.50 39.37
CA ALA A 224 -10.97 5.70 40.55
C ALA A 224 -11.68 6.57 41.60
N LYS A 225 -12.79 6.08 42.14
CA LYS A 225 -13.58 6.75 43.19
C LYS A 225 -13.02 6.51 44.58
N ASP A 226 -12.33 5.38 44.79
CA ASP A 226 -11.76 5.00 46.08
C ASP A 226 -10.42 4.25 45.96
N SER A 227 -9.79 4.01 47.11
CA SER A 227 -8.51 3.30 47.24
C SER A 227 -8.59 1.82 46.85
N THR A 228 -9.79 1.24 46.85
CA THR A 228 -10.01 -0.17 46.49
C THR A 228 -9.99 -0.32 44.97
N GLU A 229 -10.70 0.55 44.25
CA GLU A 229 -10.68 0.66 42.79
C GLU A 229 -9.28 0.99 42.26
N MET A 230 -8.52 1.83 42.97
CA MET A 230 -7.11 2.11 42.64
C MET A 230 -6.22 0.85 42.79
N THR A 231 -6.54 -0.04 43.72
CA THR A 231 -5.79 -1.29 43.91
C THR A 231 -6.10 -2.29 42.79
N THR A 232 -7.39 -2.41 42.39
CA THR A 232 -7.83 -3.21 41.24
C THR A 232 -7.22 -2.72 39.93
N PHE A 233 -7.10 -1.40 39.74
CA PHE A 233 -6.42 -0.84 38.56
C PHE A 233 -4.94 -1.24 38.51
N ARG A 234 -4.25 -1.30 39.66
CA ARG A 234 -2.82 -1.69 39.72
C ARG A 234 -2.60 -3.18 39.48
N SER A 235 -3.57 -4.04 39.77
CA SER A 235 -3.50 -5.48 39.49
C SER A 235 -3.87 -5.80 38.05
N ASP A 236 -5.00 -5.27 37.57
CA ASP A 236 -5.66 -5.77 36.36
C ASP A 236 -5.70 -4.74 35.21
N GLY A 237 -5.30 -3.49 35.46
CA GLY A 237 -5.25 -2.44 34.45
C GLY A 237 -6.62 -1.89 34.00
N ASP A 238 -7.71 -2.29 34.65
CA ASP A 238 -9.07 -1.80 34.39
C ASP A 238 -9.88 -1.65 35.68
N ILE A 239 -10.88 -0.76 35.65
CA ILE A 239 -11.88 -0.61 36.72
C ILE A 239 -13.25 -0.81 36.07
N ALA A 240 -13.99 -1.83 36.53
CA ALA A 240 -15.36 -2.08 36.10
C ALA A 240 -16.26 -0.89 36.50
N ASP A 241 -17.12 -0.43 35.59
CA ASP A 241 -18.11 0.65 35.79
C ASP A 241 -17.57 2.05 36.21
N ALA A 242 -16.26 2.27 36.13
CA ALA A 242 -15.69 3.61 36.29
C ALA A 242 -16.09 4.53 35.11
N PRO A 243 -16.39 5.83 35.34
CA PRO A 243 -16.58 6.79 34.25
C PRO A 243 -15.32 6.83 33.38
N LYS A 244 -15.45 6.29 32.16
CA LYS A 244 -14.33 6.24 31.20
C LYS A 244 -14.38 7.53 30.39
N SER A 245 -13.41 8.42 30.61
CA SER A 245 -13.21 9.56 29.72
C SER A 245 -12.07 9.24 28.76
N TYR A 246 -12.37 9.37 27.47
CA TYR A 246 -11.40 9.16 26.40
C TYR A 246 -11.07 10.52 25.80
N LEU A 247 -9.82 10.93 25.89
CA LEU A 247 -9.34 12.12 25.19
C LEU A 247 -8.89 11.68 23.79
N ALA A 248 -9.82 11.79 22.83
CA ALA A 248 -9.50 11.62 21.42
C ALA A 248 -9.10 12.99 20.85
N THR A 249 -7.84 13.38 21.02
CA THR A 249 -7.33 14.62 20.41
C THR A 249 -7.20 14.41 18.91
N THR A 250 -8.16 14.96 18.15
CA THR A 250 -7.92 15.34 16.77
C THR A 250 -6.97 16.55 16.79
N PHE A 251 -6.10 16.72 15.78
CA PHE A 251 -5.15 17.83 15.77
C PHE A 251 -5.88 19.19 15.92
N LYS A 252 -5.53 19.97 16.96
CA LYS A 252 -6.22 21.20 17.43
C LYS A 252 -7.65 21.03 18.00
N ASP A 253 -8.05 19.82 18.41
CA ASP A 253 -9.36 19.49 19.00
C ASP A 253 -10.54 20.08 18.21
N ARG A 254 -10.48 19.95 16.87
CA ARG A 254 -11.51 20.49 15.97
C ARG A 254 -12.74 19.61 15.92
N ALA A 255 -13.91 20.24 15.94
CA ALA A 255 -15.19 19.62 15.66
C ALA A 255 -15.59 19.86 14.19
N ILE A 256 -16.58 19.13 13.70
CA ILE A 256 -17.19 19.41 12.39
C ILE A 256 -18.70 19.55 12.55
N ASN A 257 -19.30 20.39 11.73
CA ASN A 257 -20.75 20.41 11.54
C ASN A 257 -21.07 19.82 10.16
N VAL A 258 -22.03 18.92 10.13
CA VAL A 258 -22.57 18.34 8.89
C VAL A 258 -24.00 18.84 8.73
N THR A 259 -24.25 19.60 7.66
CA THR A 259 -25.58 20.10 7.31
C THR A 259 -25.86 19.78 5.85
N GLY A 260 -26.79 18.86 5.59
CA GLY A 260 -27.04 18.34 4.25
C GLY A 260 -25.78 17.70 3.65
N THR A 261 -25.29 18.27 2.53
CA THR A 261 -24.06 17.83 1.87
C THR A 261 -22.83 18.63 2.26
N THR A 262 -22.94 19.64 3.12
CA THR A 262 -21.82 20.53 3.45
C THR A 262 -21.24 20.19 4.81
N VAL A 263 -19.91 20.16 4.90
CA VAL A 263 -19.15 19.94 6.13
C VAL A 263 -18.30 21.18 6.43
N THR A 264 -18.53 21.80 7.57
CA THR A 264 -17.79 22.98 8.05
C THR A 264 -16.90 22.62 9.24
N LEU A 265 -15.71 23.21 9.34
CA LEU A 265 -14.86 23.07 10.53
C LEU A 265 -15.34 23.99 11.65
N LEU A 266 -15.43 23.41 12.84
CA LEU A 266 -15.71 24.09 14.09
C LEU A 266 -14.47 24.03 15.01
N ASP A 267 -14.39 25.01 15.91
CA ASP A 267 -13.47 24.98 17.04
C ASP A 267 -13.92 23.99 18.13
N GLN A 268 -13.14 23.88 19.21
CA GLN A 268 -13.43 22.99 20.34
C GLN A 268 -14.74 23.36 21.07
N ASN A 269 -15.20 24.60 20.94
CA ASN A 269 -16.39 25.12 21.60
C ASN A 269 -17.63 25.05 20.70
N GLY A 270 -17.51 24.49 19.48
CA GLY A 270 -18.60 24.36 18.52
C GLY A 270 -18.91 25.62 17.72
N LYS A 271 -18.01 26.61 17.69
CA LYS A 271 -18.12 27.81 16.85
C LYS A 271 -17.36 27.61 15.54
N GLU A 272 -17.80 28.28 14.47
CA GLU A 272 -17.09 28.23 13.18
C GLU A 272 -15.62 28.64 13.33
N SER A 273 -14.74 27.77 12.82
CA SER A 273 -13.30 27.97 12.85
C SER A 273 -12.87 28.97 11.79
N THR A 274 -11.84 29.77 12.08
CA THR A 274 -11.13 30.59 11.09
C THR A 274 -10.09 29.81 10.28
N ASP A 275 -9.80 28.57 10.68
CA ASP A 275 -8.88 27.68 9.96
C ASP A 275 -9.54 27.07 8.73
N THR A 276 -8.73 26.78 7.70
CA THR A 276 -9.21 26.15 6.46
C THR A 276 -8.87 24.66 6.42
N TRP A 277 -9.69 23.90 5.68
CA TRP A 277 -9.42 22.47 5.41
C TRP A 277 -8.07 22.26 4.73
N ALA A 278 -7.68 23.17 3.83
CA ALA A 278 -6.38 23.11 3.16
C ALA A 278 -5.20 23.21 4.13
N ASN A 279 -5.29 24.06 5.15
CA ASN A 279 -4.24 24.15 6.18
C ASN A 279 -4.21 22.86 7.02
N LEU A 280 -5.38 22.34 7.40
CA LEU A 280 -5.49 21.09 8.17
C LEU A 280 -4.91 19.89 7.42
N PHE A 281 -5.10 19.81 6.10
CA PHE A 281 -4.54 18.74 5.27
C PHE A 281 -3.03 18.91 5.03
N LYS A 282 -2.57 20.14 4.77
CA LYS A 282 -1.14 20.45 4.60
C LYS A 282 -0.31 20.13 5.85
N GLU A 283 -0.85 20.42 7.03
CA GLU A 283 -0.22 20.10 8.32
C GLU A 283 -0.09 18.58 8.56
N ARG A 284 -0.83 17.76 7.80
CA ARG A 284 -0.75 16.28 7.82
C ARG A 284 -0.06 15.69 6.59
N SER A 285 0.59 16.53 5.78
CA SER A 285 1.18 16.11 4.50
C SER A 285 0.20 15.38 3.56
N GLY A 286 -1.11 15.61 3.74
CA GLY A 286 -2.16 15.04 2.92
C GLY A 286 -2.74 16.05 1.96
N ALA A 287 -3.27 15.59 0.84
CA ALA A 287 -3.97 16.42 -0.14
C ALA A 287 -5.39 15.86 -0.34
N LEU A 288 -6.39 16.73 -0.38
CA LEU A 288 -7.75 16.33 -0.70
C LEU A 288 -7.79 15.82 -2.14
N ARG A 289 -8.23 14.57 -2.31
CA ARG A 289 -8.47 13.95 -3.61
C ARG A 289 -9.97 13.77 -3.78
N THR A 290 -10.58 14.61 -4.61
CA THR A 290 -12.02 14.56 -4.88
C THR A 290 -12.46 13.16 -5.29
N GLY A 291 -13.42 12.59 -4.55
CA GLY A 291 -13.95 11.25 -4.80
C GLY A 291 -13.11 10.08 -4.27
N VAL A 292 -11.90 10.33 -3.75
CA VAL A 292 -11.03 9.29 -3.13
C VAL A 292 -10.92 9.51 -1.63
N SER A 293 -10.74 10.75 -1.19
CA SER A 293 -10.67 11.06 0.25
C SER A 293 -12.03 10.80 0.90
N GLN A 294 -12.01 10.17 2.07
CA GLN A 294 -13.21 9.70 2.76
C GLN A 294 -13.35 10.36 4.14
N LEU A 295 -14.58 10.68 4.51
CA LEU A 295 -14.99 11.05 5.86
C LEU A 295 -15.74 9.88 6.49
N LYS A 296 -15.37 9.55 7.73
CA LYS A 296 -16.09 8.60 8.59
C LYS A 296 -16.72 9.37 9.74
N LEU A 297 -18.00 9.12 9.99
CA LEU A 297 -18.80 9.64 11.10
C LEU A 297 -19.20 8.47 12.02
N MET A 298 -19.16 8.70 13.32
CA MET A 298 -19.47 7.72 14.36
C MET A 298 -20.08 8.40 15.58
N ASP A 299 -20.96 7.71 16.31
CA ASP A 299 -21.63 8.27 17.51
C ASP A 299 -20.96 7.91 18.84
N SER A 300 -19.87 7.15 18.78
CA SER A 300 -19.03 6.79 19.92
C SER A 300 -17.58 7.12 19.59
N ASN A 301 -16.74 7.38 20.58
CA ASN A 301 -15.29 7.54 20.37
C ASN A 301 -14.57 6.21 20.10
N ILE A 302 -15.20 5.08 20.46
CA ILE A 302 -14.67 3.73 20.24
C ILE A 302 -15.51 3.05 19.16
N GLU A 303 -14.86 2.57 18.11
CA GLU A 303 -15.54 1.94 16.97
C GLU A 303 -16.36 0.71 17.37
N ALA A 304 -15.85 -0.10 18.29
CA ALA A 304 -16.53 -1.29 18.80
C ALA A 304 -17.82 -0.98 19.57
N ASN A 305 -17.95 0.25 20.08
CA ASN A 305 -19.11 0.71 20.85
C ASN A 305 -19.97 1.71 20.05
N ALA A 306 -19.66 1.94 18.77
CA ALA A 306 -20.42 2.84 17.92
C ALA A 306 -21.67 2.12 17.42
N ASN A 307 -22.84 2.74 17.57
CA ASN A 307 -24.10 2.20 17.05
C ASN A 307 -24.19 2.36 15.53
N PHE A 308 -23.42 3.30 14.96
CA PHE A 308 -23.28 3.42 13.51
C PHE A 308 -21.88 3.89 13.11
N GLN A 309 -21.51 3.55 11.88
CA GLN A 309 -20.31 4.02 11.21
C GLN A 309 -20.67 4.37 9.78
N VAL A 310 -20.80 5.67 9.49
CA VAL A 310 -21.19 6.17 8.17
C VAL A 310 -19.96 6.69 7.45
N TYR A 311 -19.82 6.32 6.19
CA TYR A 311 -18.74 6.77 5.33
C TYR A 311 -19.29 7.66 4.22
N GLY A 312 -18.48 8.61 3.77
CA GLY A 312 -18.77 9.40 2.59
C GLY A 312 -17.50 9.90 1.91
N THR A 313 -17.60 10.18 0.62
CA THR A 313 -16.48 10.75 -0.14
C THR A 313 -16.51 12.27 -0.05
N LEU A 314 -15.32 12.88 0.00
CA LEU A 314 -15.14 14.31 0.11
C LEU A 314 -14.80 14.94 -1.25
N ALA A 315 -15.30 16.14 -1.46
CA ALA A 315 -14.94 17.06 -2.54
C ALA A 315 -14.74 18.47 -1.96
N ALA A 316 -14.01 19.33 -2.67
CA ALA A 316 -13.89 20.73 -2.28
C ALA A 316 -15.27 21.41 -2.29
N GLY A 317 -15.55 22.22 -1.26
CA GLY A 317 -16.77 23.04 -1.19
C GLY A 317 -16.65 24.33 -2.00
N SER A 318 -17.69 25.16 -1.91
CA SER A 318 -17.73 26.53 -2.43
C SER A 318 -16.74 27.45 -1.71
N GLU A 319 -16.63 27.30 -0.39
CA GLU A 319 -15.81 28.13 0.47
C GLU A 319 -14.60 27.38 1.03
N THR A 320 -13.58 28.13 1.49
CA THR A 320 -12.31 27.51 1.95
C THR A 320 -12.44 26.74 3.28
N ASN A 321 -13.53 26.98 4.02
CA ASN A 321 -13.88 26.27 5.25
C ASN A 321 -14.95 25.17 5.03
N GLU A 322 -15.34 24.91 3.78
CA GLU A 322 -16.40 23.97 3.44
C GLU A 322 -15.86 22.81 2.61
N LEU A 323 -16.37 21.62 2.89
CA LEU A 323 -16.25 20.46 2.02
C LEU A 323 -17.63 19.96 1.63
N THR A 324 -17.71 19.42 0.42
CA THR A 324 -18.91 18.70 -0.03
C THR A 324 -18.75 17.22 0.31
N LEU A 325 -19.66 16.69 1.12
CA LEU A 325 -19.77 15.29 1.50
C LEU A 325 -20.83 14.60 0.66
N THR A 326 -20.44 13.52 -0.02
CA THR A 326 -21.37 12.56 -0.62
C THR A 326 -21.38 11.31 0.23
N VAL A 327 -22.46 11.12 1.00
CA VAL A 327 -22.61 9.97 1.90
C VAL A 327 -22.85 8.70 1.10
N ASP A 328 -22.15 7.63 1.46
CA ASP A 328 -22.39 6.30 0.91
C ASP A 328 -23.62 5.68 1.58
N THR A 329 -24.71 5.59 0.83
CA THR A 329 -26.00 5.06 1.30
C THR A 329 -25.93 3.61 1.77
N SER A 330 -24.94 2.84 1.31
CA SER A 330 -24.74 1.45 1.76
C SER A 330 -24.19 1.34 3.19
N THR A 331 -23.58 2.41 3.69
CA THR A 331 -23.01 2.46 5.05
C THR A 331 -23.95 3.04 6.10
N LEU A 332 -25.15 3.45 5.67
CA LEU A 332 -26.17 3.93 6.60
C LEU A 332 -26.66 2.80 7.51
N PRO A 333 -26.93 3.08 8.80
CA PRO A 333 -27.46 2.08 9.71
C PRO A 333 -28.79 1.53 9.17
N THR A 334 -29.03 0.24 9.30
CA THR A 334 -30.29 -0.38 8.86
C THR A 334 -31.46 0.12 9.72
N ASP A 335 -32.63 0.31 9.11
CA ASP A 335 -33.83 0.67 9.86
C ASP A 335 -34.25 -0.48 10.80
N THR A 336 -34.30 -0.19 12.09
CA THR A 336 -34.80 -1.11 13.11
C THR A 336 -36.29 -0.89 13.38
N VAL A 337 -36.82 0.27 12.96
CA VAL A 337 -38.23 0.63 13.05
C VAL A 337 -38.72 0.98 11.66
N THR A 338 -39.91 0.48 11.31
CA THR A 338 -40.52 0.70 10.00
C THR A 338 -40.65 2.19 9.69
N ALA A 339 -40.22 2.57 8.49
CA ALA A 339 -40.19 3.95 8.02
C ALA A 339 -41.55 4.66 8.16
N PRO A 340 -41.62 5.83 8.84
CA PRO A 340 -42.77 6.71 8.75
C PRO A 340 -42.83 7.36 7.35
N LEU A 341 -44.04 7.72 6.94
CA LEU A 341 -44.26 8.47 5.71
C LEU A 341 -43.81 9.92 5.88
N ALA A 342 -44.13 10.53 7.02
CA ALA A 342 -43.82 11.92 7.35
C ALA A 342 -43.72 12.12 8.87
N ILE A 343 -43.11 13.24 9.26
CA ILE A 343 -43.08 13.75 10.64
C ILE A 343 -44.14 14.85 10.76
N ILE A 344 -45.04 14.74 11.73
CA ILE A 344 -46.20 15.62 11.87
C ILE A 344 -46.41 16.09 13.31
N ASN A 345 -47.11 17.21 13.47
CA ASN A 345 -47.76 17.55 14.74
C ASN A 345 -49.26 17.21 14.65
N PRO A 346 -49.74 16.18 15.38
CA PRO A 346 -51.12 15.72 15.29
C PRO A 346 -52.15 16.69 15.91
N GLN A 347 -51.71 17.72 16.64
CA GLN A 347 -52.57 18.81 17.13
C GLN A 347 -52.97 19.80 16.03
N ILE A 348 -52.18 19.87 14.96
CA ILE A 348 -52.36 20.83 13.86
C ILE A 348 -52.84 20.11 12.60
N ASN A 349 -52.18 19.02 12.25
CA ASN A 349 -52.45 18.28 11.01
C ASN A 349 -53.18 16.97 11.33
N PHE A 350 -54.19 16.63 10.53
CA PHE A 350 -54.97 15.39 10.66
C PHE A 350 -55.25 14.77 9.29
N PRO A 351 -55.51 13.45 9.19
CA PRO A 351 -55.69 12.79 7.90
C PRO A 351 -56.89 13.37 7.14
N GLY A 352 -56.64 13.87 5.92
CA GLY A 352 -57.69 14.47 5.08
C GLY A 352 -57.90 15.98 5.28
N ASP A 353 -57.04 16.67 6.04
CA ASP A 353 -57.05 18.14 6.21
C ASP A 353 -56.56 18.93 4.98
N GLY A 354 -56.08 18.23 3.93
CA GLY A 354 -55.51 18.81 2.72
C GLY A 354 -53.98 18.92 2.74
N THR A 355 -53.34 18.80 3.90
CA THR A 355 -51.88 18.67 4.06
C THR A 355 -51.46 17.20 4.18
N LEU A 356 -52.25 16.40 4.89
CA LEU A 356 -52.11 14.95 4.97
C LEU A 356 -53.16 14.28 4.08
N ALA A 357 -52.72 13.26 3.35
CA ALA A 357 -53.63 12.40 2.60
C ALA A 357 -54.66 11.74 3.55
N ALA A 358 -55.83 11.41 3.01
CA ALA A 358 -56.81 10.62 3.75
C ALA A 358 -56.21 9.29 4.23
N ALA A 359 -56.67 8.82 5.38
CA ALA A 359 -56.16 7.61 6.03
C ALA A 359 -56.26 6.38 5.10
N SER A 360 -55.12 5.73 4.85
CA SER A 360 -54.99 4.55 4.01
C SER A 360 -54.17 3.48 4.74
N ASN A 361 -54.48 2.22 4.47
CA ASN A 361 -53.87 1.09 5.16
C ASN A 361 -52.34 1.11 5.02
N GLY A 362 -51.63 0.99 6.14
CA GLY A 362 -50.17 0.99 6.20
C GLY A 362 -49.52 2.37 6.23
N GLN A 363 -50.28 3.47 6.20
CA GLN A 363 -49.74 4.81 6.43
C GLN A 363 -49.21 4.96 7.84
N ARG A 364 -48.04 5.61 7.96
CA ARG A 364 -47.33 5.81 9.23
C ARG A 364 -46.90 7.25 9.39
N TYR A 365 -46.96 7.76 10.61
CA TYR A 365 -46.48 9.09 10.95
C TYR A 365 -45.67 9.07 12.23
N LEU A 366 -44.58 9.83 12.27
CA LEU A 366 -43.86 10.12 13.50
C LEU A 366 -44.44 11.41 14.10
N ILE A 367 -44.90 11.35 15.34
CA ILE A 367 -45.65 12.45 15.95
C ILE A 367 -44.78 13.27 16.91
N LEU A 368 -44.86 14.60 16.78
CA LEU A 368 -44.13 15.56 17.61
C LEU A 368 -44.90 16.00 18.87
N ASP A 369 -46.15 15.58 19.01
CA ASP A 369 -47.02 15.89 20.16
C ASP A 369 -48.04 14.76 20.35
N THR A 370 -48.76 14.80 21.46
CA THR A 370 -49.87 13.89 21.77
C THR A 370 -51.00 13.99 20.75
N VAL A 371 -51.65 12.86 20.44
CA VAL A 371 -52.78 12.85 19.50
C VAL A 371 -54.04 13.42 20.19
N PRO A 372 -54.72 14.43 19.60
CA PRO A 372 -55.94 14.99 20.18
C PRO A 372 -57.12 14.04 19.99
N ASN A 373 -58.06 14.06 20.94
CA ASN A 373 -59.29 13.26 20.87
C ASN A 373 -60.33 13.91 19.95
N ILE A 374 -60.11 13.79 18.63
CA ILE A 374 -60.98 14.28 17.56
C ILE A 374 -61.41 13.13 16.64
N THR A 375 -62.51 13.33 15.90
CA THR A 375 -63.15 12.30 15.07
C THR A 375 -62.19 11.70 14.03
N GLU A 376 -61.30 12.52 13.49
CA GLU A 376 -60.39 12.19 12.39
C GLU A 376 -59.25 11.24 12.82
N TRP A 377 -58.86 11.28 14.10
CA TRP A 377 -57.93 10.33 14.70
C TRP A 377 -58.62 9.13 15.36
N GLY A 378 -59.93 9.24 15.64
CA GLY A 378 -60.73 8.21 16.31
C GLY A 378 -60.49 8.13 17.82
N THR A 379 -60.80 6.98 18.44
CA THR A 379 -60.60 6.75 19.89
C THR A 379 -59.18 6.28 20.21
N PHE A 380 -58.19 7.02 19.72
CA PHE A 380 -56.78 6.64 19.77
C PHE A 380 -55.97 7.66 20.58
N THR A 381 -55.04 7.15 21.39
CA THR A 381 -54.11 7.96 22.18
C THR A 381 -52.69 7.51 21.91
N ALA A 382 -51.81 8.46 21.58
CA ALA A 382 -50.38 8.25 21.44
C ALA A 382 -49.61 9.46 21.99
N ASN A 383 -48.37 9.23 22.40
CA ASN A 383 -47.51 10.20 23.06
C ASN A 383 -46.51 10.83 22.08
N VAL A 384 -45.85 11.91 22.52
CA VAL A 384 -44.75 12.52 21.77
C VAL A 384 -43.68 11.49 21.41
N ASN A 385 -43.11 11.61 20.21
CA ASN A 385 -42.09 10.74 19.63
C ASN A 385 -42.53 9.31 19.25
N ASP A 386 -43.81 8.96 19.42
CA ASP A 386 -44.34 7.69 18.94
C ASP A 386 -44.40 7.65 17.40
N ILE A 387 -44.38 6.45 16.83
CA ILE A 387 -44.74 6.24 15.42
C ILE A 387 -46.09 5.54 15.38
N ILE A 388 -47.07 6.17 14.73
CA ILE A 388 -48.44 5.68 14.63
C ILE A 388 -48.66 5.07 13.24
N GLN A 389 -49.48 4.04 13.15
CA GLN A 389 -49.83 3.34 11.91
C GLN A 389 -51.34 3.16 11.78
N TYR A 390 -51.87 3.43 10.59
CA TYR A 390 -53.25 3.09 10.26
C TYR A 390 -53.34 1.64 9.76
N ASN A 391 -54.15 0.80 10.42
CA ASN A 391 -54.27 -0.62 10.12
C ASN A 391 -55.40 -0.96 9.11
N GLY A 392 -55.99 0.06 8.47
CA GLY A 392 -57.14 -0.07 7.58
C GLY A 392 -58.50 0.10 8.27
N SER A 393 -58.53 0.22 9.60
CA SER A 393 -59.74 0.58 10.35
C SER A 393 -59.46 1.63 11.42
N ASN A 394 -58.40 1.49 12.21
CA ASN A 394 -58.02 2.38 13.30
C ASN A 394 -56.52 2.74 13.26
N TRP A 395 -56.16 3.86 13.90
CA TRP A 395 -54.78 4.19 14.22
C TRP A 395 -54.29 3.35 15.41
N THR A 396 -53.03 2.93 15.35
CA THR A 396 -52.35 2.10 16.35
C THR A 396 -50.92 2.60 16.57
N VAL A 397 -50.36 2.44 17.76
CA VAL A 397 -48.94 2.76 18.01
C VAL A 397 -48.08 1.63 17.44
N SER A 398 -47.25 1.95 16.45
CA SER A 398 -46.28 1.03 15.84
C SER A 398 -44.91 1.08 16.51
N PHE A 399 -44.57 2.20 17.13
CA PHE A 399 -43.39 2.38 17.95
C PHE A 399 -43.77 3.20 19.18
N ASP A 400 -43.55 2.64 20.36
CA ASP A 400 -43.78 3.28 21.65
C ASP A 400 -42.46 3.84 22.17
N ALA A 401 -42.34 5.16 22.15
CA ALA A 401 -41.17 5.90 22.60
C ALA A 401 -41.00 5.82 24.13
N SER A 402 -42.10 5.72 24.88
CA SER A 402 -42.07 5.67 26.35
C SER A 402 -41.55 4.33 26.88
N ALA A 403 -41.75 3.26 26.11
CA ALA A 403 -41.31 1.91 26.47
C ALA A 403 -39.90 1.55 25.93
N THR A 404 -39.32 2.39 25.07
CA THR A 404 -38.06 2.06 24.37
C THR A 404 -36.91 2.96 24.80
N SER A 405 -35.94 2.41 25.53
CA SER A 405 -34.67 3.10 25.87
C SER A 405 -33.53 2.79 24.91
N ASP A 406 -33.62 1.72 24.11
CA ASP A 406 -32.56 1.30 23.19
C ASP A 406 -32.48 2.18 21.95
N VAL A 407 -31.28 2.36 21.40
CA VAL A 407 -31.08 3.09 20.15
C VAL A 407 -31.84 2.41 19.00
N LYS A 408 -32.64 3.19 18.27
CA LYS A 408 -33.37 2.74 17.07
C LYS A 408 -33.10 3.67 15.91
N PHE A 409 -33.23 3.13 14.70
CA PHE A 409 -33.10 3.88 13.46
C PHE A 409 -34.36 3.77 12.62
N THR A 410 -34.74 4.88 11.99
CA THR A 410 -35.81 4.93 11.00
C THR A 410 -35.47 5.93 9.90
N THR A 411 -35.96 5.70 8.68
CA THR A 411 -35.81 6.61 7.56
C THR A 411 -37.15 7.26 7.28
N ASN A 412 -37.22 8.59 7.23
CA ASN A 412 -38.44 9.27 6.83
C ASN A 412 -38.58 9.21 5.30
N THR A 413 -39.72 8.72 4.83
CA THR A 413 -39.96 8.51 3.40
C THR A 413 -40.15 9.83 2.65
N GLN A 414 -40.61 10.90 3.33
CA GLN A 414 -40.85 12.20 2.70
C GLN A 414 -39.58 12.97 2.37
N ASP A 415 -38.57 12.98 3.25
CA ASP A 415 -37.33 13.74 3.11
C ASP A 415 -36.10 12.86 2.83
N SER A 416 -36.26 11.53 2.85
CA SER A 416 -35.18 10.53 2.76
C SER A 416 -34.09 10.68 3.83
N LYS A 417 -34.36 11.40 4.92
CA LYS A 417 -33.42 11.59 6.02
C LYS A 417 -33.48 10.44 7.01
N LYS A 418 -32.32 10.15 7.59
CA LYS A 418 -32.14 9.11 8.59
C LYS A 418 -32.24 9.69 9.99
N TYR A 419 -33.12 9.13 10.80
CA TYR A 419 -33.32 9.52 12.19
C TYR A 419 -32.86 8.43 13.14
N LYS A 420 -32.29 8.85 14.27
CA LYS A 420 -31.83 8.02 15.37
C LYS A 420 -32.64 8.37 16.62
N TRP A 421 -33.24 7.36 17.24
CA TRP A 421 -33.77 7.44 18.59
C TRP A 421 -32.61 7.26 19.57
N ASN A 422 -32.39 8.22 20.45
CA ASN A 422 -31.32 8.18 21.46
C ASN A 422 -31.78 7.69 22.85
N GLY A 423 -33.05 7.27 22.98
CA GLY A 423 -33.69 6.93 24.26
C GLY A 423 -34.58 8.04 24.83
N SER A 424 -34.52 9.26 24.29
CA SER A 424 -35.39 10.39 24.67
C SER A 424 -36.05 11.07 23.48
N ASP A 425 -35.31 11.25 22.39
CA ASP A 425 -35.72 12.04 21.23
C ASP A 425 -35.24 11.44 19.91
N TRP A 426 -35.98 11.75 18.84
CA TRP A 426 -35.55 11.49 17.47
C TRP A 426 -34.66 12.62 16.98
N ILE A 427 -33.40 12.31 16.70
CA ILE A 427 -32.42 13.25 16.16
C ILE A 427 -31.98 12.81 14.77
N SER A 428 -31.53 13.74 13.92
CA SER A 428 -30.90 13.39 12.66
C SER A 428 -29.64 12.56 12.92
N ALA A 429 -29.50 11.44 12.23
CA ALA A 429 -28.38 10.51 12.48
C ALA A 429 -27.05 11.03 11.91
N ILE A 430 -27.11 11.87 10.87
CA ILE A 430 -25.92 12.30 10.09
C ILE A 430 -25.76 13.82 10.13
N GLU A 431 -26.84 14.57 10.32
CA GLU A 431 -26.77 16.03 10.42
C GLU A 431 -26.61 16.45 11.87
N GLY A 432 -25.61 17.26 12.14
CA GLY A 432 -25.29 17.72 13.50
C GLY A 432 -23.81 18.05 13.71
N ASN A 433 -23.48 18.34 14.96
CA ASN A 433 -22.11 18.63 15.38
C ASN A 433 -21.42 17.35 15.84
N PHE A 434 -20.30 17.00 15.22
CA PHE A 434 -19.44 15.90 15.62
C PHE A 434 -18.19 16.47 16.31
N PHE A 435 -18.14 16.28 17.63
CA PHE A 435 -16.99 16.68 18.44
C PHE A 435 -15.74 15.84 18.15
N PRO A 436 -14.54 16.28 18.60
CA PRO A 436 -13.30 15.52 18.44
C PRO A 436 -13.46 14.04 18.86
N GLY A 437 -13.07 13.12 17.97
CA GLY A 437 -13.17 11.67 18.20
C GLY A 437 -14.36 10.98 17.51
N PHE A 438 -15.44 11.72 17.23
CA PHE A 438 -16.64 11.20 16.55
C PHE A 438 -16.58 11.26 15.02
N TRP A 439 -15.48 11.78 14.47
CA TRP A 439 -15.25 11.86 13.03
C TRP A 439 -13.79 11.60 12.66
N ARG A 440 -13.55 11.09 11.45
CA ARG A 440 -12.21 10.80 10.92
C ARG A 440 -12.13 11.09 9.43
N VAL A 441 -11.00 11.61 8.97
CA VAL A 441 -10.72 11.81 7.54
C VAL A 441 -9.58 10.89 7.10
N TYR A 442 -9.79 10.25 5.95
CA TYR A 442 -8.82 9.46 5.22
C TYR A 442 -8.51 10.20 3.92
N LEU A 443 -7.25 10.61 3.71
CA LEU A 443 -6.83 11.44 2.58
C LEU A 443 -6.28 10.64 1.42
#